data_AF-A0A4T0UM01-F1
#
_entry.id   AF-A0A4T0UM01-F1
#
_cell.length_a   1.000
_cell.length_b   1.000
_cell.length_c   1.000
_cell.angle_alpha   90.00
_cell.angle_beta   90.00
_cell.angle_gamma   90.00
#
_symmetry.space_group_name_H-M   'P 1'
#
loop_
_entity.id
_entity.type
_entity.pdbx_description
1 polymer ?
#
loop_
_entity_poly.entity_id
_entity_poly.type
_entity_poly.pdbx_seq_one_letter_code
_entity_poly.pdbx_strand_id
1 'polypeptide(L)'
;MIIACLIFLMLLSVLYAVSARSSSDLIAITILVFLVYYGFRAILIATGLDSPSPDYLFAVGTYEAAYVRTIFGISLFVSALVAFSQFGSVLAPRQGTLGFRKDRYSVASLGRLAGLLTTMSVTIGALLLIKYGSFGGVVVAAKVGKEFAGLGFIRIPAVLGAITSLAAFQDSRIAGDRRRAAWFFLLAIVNSAVVFMWGQRSIAVIPVAVLLIASPKVTMFGSKRVPLARMILAGVSVVSVALSLRYLRDSFTSNGSQSSFSEQNVWRQISQAVNGVYFDSSLLAFRDWPKIHMFRQGEDFIAGLLGPVPRLLWPEKPVPNLGVWFRQVYEPQALNGWPVGSVGDWYLNFGFLGIVVGGAFSGILIGVLNSNFRNAGSQGINQVAIFVYALYIFPQGITANSPLQAVAWGVPLWLTMKFLPPLRSTQETLQEGVER
;
A
#
# COMPACT_ATOMS: atom_id res chain seq x y z
N MET A 1 -19.40 21.03 8.31
CA MET A 1 -18.42 20.12 7.65
C MET A 1 -17.02 20.73 7.56
N ILE A 2 -16.86 21.94 7.02
CA ILE A 2 -15.56 22.62 6.87
C ILE A 2 -14.72 22.63 8.15
N ILE A 3 -15.30 23.05 9.28
CA ILE A 3 -14.59 23.09 10.58
C ILE A 3 -14.04 21.71 10.97
N ALA A 4 -14.84 20.66 10.84
CA ALA A 4 -14.39 19.29 11.14
C ALA A 4 -13.23 18.85 10.23
N CYS A 5 -13.30 19.19 8.93
CA CYS A 5 -12.21 18.93 7.99
C CYS A 5 -10.93 19.68 8.39
N LEU A 6 -11.01 20.95 8.76
CA LEU A 6 -9.85 21.75 9.16
C LEU A 6 -9.21 21.20 10.44
N ILE A 7 -10.01 20.82 11.44
CA ILE A 7 -9.52 20.19 12.67
C ILE A 7 -8.80 18.87 12.35
N PHE A 8 -9.36 18.06 11.46
CA PHE A 8 -8.73 16.81 11.04
C PHE A 8 -7.39 17.02 10.33
N LEU A 9 -7.32 17.98 9.40
CA LEU A 9 -6.06 18.30 8.72
C LEU A 9 -5.00 18.88 9.66
N MET A 10 -5.42 19.71 10.63
CA MET A 10 -4.56 20.21 11.69
C MET A 10 -4.02 19.07 12.54
N LEU A 11 -4.88 18.14 12.96
CA LEU A 11 -4.49 16.94 13.70
C LEU A 11 -3.47 16.10 12.92
N LEU A 12 -3.75 15.77 11.64
CA LEU A 12 -2.81 15.01 10.81
C LEU A 12 -1.46 15.72 10.68
N SER A 13 -1.46 17.06 10.55
CA SER A 13 -0.24 17.85 10.45
C SER A 13 0.58 17.81 11.75
N VAL A 14 -0.08 17.92 12.90
CA VAL A 14 0.57 17.80 14.23
C VAL A 14 1.11 16.39 14.43
N LEU A 15 0.29 15.37 14.17
CA LEU A 15 0.70 13.97 14.29
C LEU A 15 1.89 13.66 13.36
N TYR A 16 1.89 14.18 12.13
CA TYR A 16 3.01 14.04 11.20
C TYR A 16 4.26 14.73 11.76
N ALA A 17 4.16 15.97 12.22
CA ALA A 17 5.30 16.73 12.74
C ALA A 17 5.96 16.09 13.97
N VAL A 18 5.16 15.47 14.85
CA VAL A 18 5.64 14.78 16.05
C VAL A 18 6.21 13.40 15.74
N SER A 19 5.64 12.69 14.76
CA SER A 19 6.02 11.29 14.45
C SER A 19 7.15 11.17 13.43
N ALA A 20 7.25 12.10 12.47
CA ALA A 20 8.18 12.00 11.35
C ALA A 20 9.64 12.28 11.76
N ARG A 21 10.42 11.22 11.99
CA ARG A 21 11.86 11.33 12.30
C ARG A 21 12.75 11.24 11.07
N SER A 22 12.29 10.60 10.00
CA SER A 22 13.00 10.46 8.72
C SER A 22 12.02 10.37 7.54
N SER A 23 12.54 10.47 6.31
CA SER A 23 11.76 10.30 5.08
C SER A 23 11.17 8.90 4.92
N SER A 24 11.82 7.91 5.53
CA SER A 24 11.47 6.49 5.50
C SER A 24 10.75 6.04 6.77
N ASP A 25 10.31 6.98 7.61
CA ASP A 25 9.58 6.67 8.83
C ASP A 25 8.22 6.07 8.48
N LEU A 26 8.00 4.81 8.86
CA LEU A 26 6.78 4.09 8.50
C LEU A 26 5.52 4.81 9.01
N ILE A 27 5.58 5.39 10.21
CA ILE A 27 4.43 6.11 10.80
C ILE A 27 4.11 7.34 9.94
N ALA A 28 5.13 8.09 9.53
CA ALA A 28 4.96 9.27 8.68
C ALA A 28 4.40 8.90 7.31
N ILE A 29 4.89 7.82 6.70
CA ILE A 29 4.36 7.31 5.42
C ILE A 29 2.89 6.90 5.58
N THR A 30 2.54 6.17 6.64
CA THR A 30 1.14 5.79 6.91
C THR A 30 0.24 7.01 7.08
N ILE A 31 0.66 8.05 7.80
CA ILE A 31 -0.11 9.30 7.93
C ILE A 31 -0.33 9.98 6.57
N LEU A 32 0.68 10.00 5.69
CA LEU A 32 0.55 10.55 4.35
C LEU A 32 -0.43 9.73 3.49
N VAL A 33 -0.39 8.40 3.59
CA VAL A 33 -1.36 7.54 2.90
C VAL A 33 -2.78 7.80 3.43
N PHE A 34 -2.96 7.98 4.74
CA PHE A 34 -4.23 8.42 5.33
C PHE A 34 -4.71 9.75 4.77
N LEU A 35 -3.81 10.74 4.65
CA LEU A 35 -4.13 12.04 4.07
C LEU A 35 -4.62 11.89 2.62
N VAL A 36 -3.98 11.04 1.81
CA VAL A 36 -4.39 10.80 0.43
C VAL A 36 -5.72 10.05 0.34
N TYR A 37 -5.92 9.01 1.13
CA TYR A 37 -7.11 8.14 1.05
C TYR A 37 -8.35 8.74 1.72
N TYR A 38 -8.18 9.49 2.80
CA TYR A 38 -9.28 10.07 3.57
C TYR A 38 -9.31 11.60 3.51
N GLY A 39 -8.16 12.25 3.72
CA GLY A 39 -8.09 13.71 3.80
C GLY A 39 -8.44 14.43 2.50
N PHE A 40 -7.88 13.99 1.36
CA PHE A 40 -8.19 14.59 0.07
C PHE A 40 -9.69 14.52 -0.24
N ARG A 41 -10.31 13.34 -0.04
CA ARG A 41 -11.76 13.18 -0.25
C ARG A 41 -12.59 13.99 0.73
N ALA A 42 -12.18 14.05 2.01
CA ALA A 42 -12.82 14.89 3.01
C ALA A 42 -12.85 16.37 2.60
N ILE A 43 -11.75 16.90 2.05
CA ILE A 43 -11.65 18.27 1.56
C ILE A 43 -12.67 18.51 0.44
N LEU A 44 -12.67 17.66 -0.59
CA LEU A 44 -13.56 17.82 -1.76
C LEU A 44 -15.04 17.91 -1.36
N ILE A 45 -15.48 17.07 -0.42
CA ILE A 45 -16.87 17.06 0.05
C ILE A 45 -17.14 18.28 0.95
N ALA A 46 -16.22 18.65 1.84
CA ALA A 46 -16.40 19.81 2.72
C ALA A 46 -16.45 21.15 1.98
N THR A 47 -15.73 21.28 0.87
CA THR A 47 -15.70 22.51 0.06
C THR A 47 -16.78 22.54 -1.03
N GLY A 48 -17.55 21.45 -1.19
CA GLY A 48 -18.55 21.33 -2.27
C GLY A 48 -17.96 21.15 -3.67
N LEU A 49 -16.66 20.85 -3.80
CA LEU A 49 -16.02 20.55 -5.09
C LEU A 49 -16.47 19.19 -5.66
N ASP A 50 -16.96 18.29 -4.81
CA ASP A 50 -17.60 17.04 -5.18
C ASP A 50 -18.59 16.58 -4.09
N SER A 51 -19.46 15.63 -4.42
CA SER A 51 -20.36 14.94 -3.48
C SER A 51 -19.88 13.51 -3.17
N PRO A 52 -20.33 12.90 -2.06
CA PRO A 52 -19.99 11.51 -1.74
C PRO A 52 -20.52 10.54 -2.80
N SER A 53 -19.78 9.45 -3.07
CA SER A 53 -20.10 8.48 -4.14
C SER A 53 -20.51 7.11 -3.56
N PRO A 54 -21.53 6.43 -4.13
CA PRO A 54 -22.33 6.86 -5.28
C PRO A 54 -23.46 7.83 -4.91
N ASP A 55 -23.74 8.82 -5.76
CA ASP A 55 -24.64 9.94 -5.44
C ASP A 55 -26.05 9.51 -5.02
N TYR A 56 -26.58 8.45 -5.64
CA TYR A 56 -27.94 7.96 -5.36
C TYR A 56 -28.13 7.44 -3.93
N LEU A 57 -27.04 7.10 -3.22
CA LEU A 57 -27.10 6.74 -1.81
C LEU A 57 -27.07 7.94 -0.88
N PHE A 58 -26.77 9.14 -1.36
CA PHE A 58 -26.60 10.34 -0.54
C PHE A 58 -27.57 11.43 -0.97
N ALA A 59 -28.77 11.43 -0.38
CA ALA A 59 -29.70 12.53 -0.55
C ALA A 59 -29.04 13.85 -0.11
N VAL A 60 -29.23 14.91 -0.90
CA VAL A 60 -28.62 16.23 -0.67
C VAL A 60 -28.96 16.71 0.75
N GLY A 61 -27.94 17.14 1.51
CA GLY A 61 -28.08 17.63 2.88
C GLY A 61 -28.18 16.55 3.97
N THR A 62 -28.32 15.27 3.63
CA THR A 62 -28.51 14.20 4.65
C THR A 62 -27.22 13.63 5.24
N TYR A 63 -26.08 13.93 4.63
CA TYR A 63 -24.80 13.30 4.98
C TYR A 63 -23.90 14.16 5.88
N GLU A 64 -24.31 15.36 6.28
CA GLU A 64 -23.45 16.26 7.07
C GLU A 64 -23.10 15.69 8.45
N ALA A 65 -24.09 15.13 9.15
CA ALA A 65 -23.88 14.51 10.45
C ALA A 65 -23.02 13.24 10.33
N ALA A 66 -23.25 12.43 9.28
CA ALA A 66 -22.41 11.27 8.98
C ALA A 66 -20.97 11.68 8.67
N TYR A 67 -20.78 12.79 7.96
CA TYR A 67 -19.46 13.34 7.62
C TYR A 67 -18.68 13.70 8.88
N VAL A 68 -19.30 14.46 9.79
CA VAL A 68 -18.65 14.85 11.05
C VAL A 68 -18.29 13.61 11.89
N ARG A 69 -19.20 12.63 11.98
CA ARG A 69 -18.93 11.36 12.68
C ARG A 69 -17.78 10.57 12.04
N THR A 70 -17.72 10.54 10.72
CA THR A 70 -16.68 9.84 9.96
C THR A 70 -15.32 10.49 10.20
N ILE A 71 -15.24 11.82 10.14
CA ILE A 71 -14.03 12.57 10.45
C ILE A 71 -13.58 12.33 11.88
N PHE A 72 -14.51 12.34 12.84
CA PHE A 72 -14.21 12.04 14.23
C PHE A 72 -13.66 10.61 14.41
N GLY A 73 -14.30 9.60 13.81
CA GLY A 73 -13.84 8.22 13.86
C GLY A 73 -12.45 8.03 13.23
N ILE A 74 -12.18 8.62 12.07
CA ILE A 74 -10.86 8.58 11.44
C ILE A 74 -9.81 9.28 12.32
N SER A 75 -10.16 10.42 12.91
CA SER A 75 -9.29 11.18 13.83
C SER A 75 -8.93 10.36 15.08
N LEU A 76 -9.90 9.63 15.63
CA LEU A 76 -9.71 8.74 16.77
C LEU A 76 -8.77 7.59 16.43
N PHE A 77 -8.99 6.94 15.27
CA PHE A 77 -8.13 5.86 14.79
C PHE A 77 -6.67 6.31 14.63
N VAL A 78 -6.42 7.40 13.91
CA VAL A 78 -5.06 7.86 13.61
C VAL A 78 -4.35 8.36 14.87
N SER A 79 -5.08 8.98 15.80
CA SER A 79 -4.54 9.39 17.10
C SER A 79 -4.10 8.18 17.93
N ALA A 80 -4.95 7.15 18.01
CA ALA A 80 -4.61 5.90 18.69
C ALA A 80 -3.42 5.20 18.02
N LEU A 81 -3.40 5.13 16.68
CA LEU A 81 -2.28 4.57 15.92
C LEU A 81 -0.97 5.26 16.27
N VAL A 82 -0.92 6.60 16.24
CA VAL A 82 0.31 7.33 16.52
C VAL A 82 0.72 7.20 17.99
N ALA A 83 -0.22 7.31 18.93
CA ALA A 83 0.06 7.17 20.36
C ALA A 83 0.67 5.80 20.68
N PHE A 84 0.04 4.71 20.21
CA PHE A 84 0.49 3.35 20.48
C PHE A 84 1.70 2.92 19.64
N SER A 85 2.04 3.63 18.56
CA SER A 85 3.29 3.39 17.82
C SER A 85 4.55 3.67 18.63
N GLN A 86 4.49 4.63 19.56
CA GLN A 86 5.60 4.88 20.48
C GLN A 86 5.78 3.68 21.42
N PHE A 87 4.69 3.13 21.94
CA PHE A 87 4.71 1.93 22.77
C PHE A 87 5.25 0.71 22.00
N GLY A 88 4.77 0.48 20.77
CA GLY A 88 5.28 -0.60 19.91
C GLY A 88 6.78 -0.48 19.63
N SER A 89 7.31 0.73 19.49
CA SER A 89 8.75 0.94 19.27
C SER A 89 9.61 0.52 20.46
N VAL A 90 9.08 0.61 21.68
CA VAL A 90 9.73 0.15 22.92
C VAL A 90 9.67 -1.37 23.05
N LEU A 91 8.57 -1.99 22.62
CA LEU A 91 8.40 -3.45 22.61
C LEU A 91 9.24 -4.17 21.54
N ALA A 92 9.81 -3.43 20.59
CA ALA A 92 10.56 -4.01 19.48
C ALA A 92 11.78 -4.83 19.98
N PRO A 93 11.96 -6.07 19.49
CA PRO A 93 13.11 -6.88 19.85
C PRO A 93 14.43 -6.18 19.50
N ARG A 94 15.41 -6.25 20.40
CA ARG A 94 16.76 -5.69 20.16
C ARG A 94 17.57 -6.50 19.14
N GLN A 95 17.26 -7.79 19.01
CA GLN A 95 17.93 -8.71 18.08
C GLN A 95 17.08 -8.90 16.83
N GLY A 96 17.75 -8.96 15.67
CA GLY A 96 17.15 -8.79 14.34
C GLY A 96 15.85 -9.57 14.13
N THR A 97 14.87 -8.92 13.52
CA THR A 97 13.49 -9.41 13.45
C THR A 97 13.07 -9.83 12.06
N LEU A 98 11.95 -10.55 12.00
CA LEU A 98 11.20 -10.83 10.77
C LEU A 98 11.08 -9.57 9.89
N GLY A 99 11.51 -9.68 8.64
CA GLY A 99 11.28 -8.69 7.58
C GLY A 99 12.40 -7.67 7.35
N PHE A 100 13.43 -7.61 8.21
CA PHE A 100 14.58 -6.72 7.99
C PHE A 100 15.90 -7.41 8.35
N ARG A 101 16.97 -7.07 7.64
CA ARG A 101 18.29 -7.71 7.81
C ARG A 101 19.36 -6.65 8.10
N LYS A 102 20.21 -6.93 9.09
CA LYS A 102 21.39 -6.12 9.42
C LYS A 102 22.54 -6.36 8.43
N ASP A 103 22.61 -7.57 7.88
CA ASP A 103 23.63 -7.99 6.93
C ASP A 103 23.59 -7.11 5.68
N ARG A 104 24.75 -6.67 5.21
CA ARG A 104 24.86 -5.90 3.97
C ARG A 104 24.81 -6.83 2.77
N TYR A 105 24.10 -6.42 1.72
CA TYR A 105 24.10 -7.16 0.45
C TYR A 105 24.97 -6.46 -0.59
N SER A 106 25.68 -7.24 -1.39
CA SER A 106 26.38 -6.69 -2.55
C SER A 106 25.37 -6.29 -3.62
N VAL A 107 25.58 -5.13 -4.23
CA VAL A 107 24.82 -4.66 -5.41
C VAL A 107 24.81 -5.72 -6.52
N ALA A 108 25.93 -6.44 -6.70
CA ALA A 108 26.02 -7.53 -7.67
C ALA A 108 25.07 -8.69 -7.37
N SER A 109 24.87 -9.06 -6.10
CA SER A 109 23.95 -10.15 -5.73
C SER A 109 22.49 -9.74 -5.88
N LEU A 110 22.15 -8.51 -5.46
CA LEU A 110 20.84 -7.94 -5.73
C LEU A 110 20.58 -7.85 -7.24
N GLY A 111 21.58 -7.44 -8.03
CA GLY A 111 21.47 -7.32 -9.47
C GLY A 111 21.30 -8.64 -10.20
N ARG A 112 22.00 -9.70 -9.78
CA ARG A 112 21.80 -11.06 -10.33
C ARG A 112 20.39 -11.56 -10.06
N LEU A 113 19.90 -11.40 -8.83
CA LEU A 113 18.53 -11.79 -8.48
C LEU A 113 17.49 -10.97 -9.26
N ALA A 114 17.67 -9.65 -9.34
CA ALA A 114 16.81 -8.77 -10.13
C ALA A 114 16.78 -9.17 -11.61
N GLY A 115 17.94 -9.49 -12.20
CA GLY A 115 18.04 -10.00 -13.57
C GLY A 115 17.25 -11.29 -13.77
N LEU A 116 17.49 -12.30 -12.92
CA LEU A 116 16.78 -13.59 -12.97
C LEU A 116 15.26 -13.40 -12.88
N LEU A 117 14.80 -12.65 -11.88
CA LEU A 117 13.37 -12.39 -11.67
C LEU A 117 12.74 -11.61 -12.83
N THR A 118 13.49 -10.67 -13.42
CA THR A 118 13.04 -9.92 -14.60
C THR A 118 12.92 -10.83 -15.81
N THR A 119 13.89 -11.72 -16.05
CA THR A 119 13.81 -12.70 -17.15
C THR A 119 12.58 -13.57 -16.98
N MET A 120 12.36 -14.15 -15.79
CA MET A 120 11.15 -14.95 -15.51
C MET A 120 9.87 -14.15 -15.74
N SER A 121 9.81 -12.91 -15.23
CA SER A 121 8.69 -11.98 -15.37
C SER A 121 8.37 -11.67 -16.84
N VAL A 122 9.40 -11.36 -17.64
CA VAL A 122 9.26 -11.08 -19.07
C VAL A 122 8.81 -12.32 -19.84
N THR A 123 9.36 -13.50 -19.54
CA THR A 123 8.92 -14.75 -20.16
C THR A 123 7.45 -15.04 -19.87
N ILE A 124 7.04 -14.92 -18.60
CA ILE A 124 5.64 -15.07 -18.19
C ILE A 124 4.76 -14.03 -18.91
N GLY A 125 5.17 -12.77 -18.93
CA GLY A 125 4.46 -11.69 -19.62
C GLY A 125 4.30 -11.97 -21.11
N ALA A 126 5.36 -12.42 -21.79
CA ALA A 126 5.33 -12.78 -23.21
C ALA A 126 4.38 -13.96 -23.48
N LEU A 127 4.41 -15.01 -22.65
CA LEU A 127 3.49 -16.14 -22.76
C LEU A 127 2.02 -15.71 -22.58
N LEU A 128 1.75 -14.80 -21.63
CA LEU A 128 0.41 -14.24 -21.46
C LEU A 128 -0.01 -13.38 -22.66
N LEU A 129 0.89 -12.56 -23.22
CA LEU A 129 0.60 -11.78 -24.41
C LEU A 129 0.30 -12.66 -25.63
N ILE A 130 1.04 -13.77 -25.80
CA ILE A 130 0.76 -14.75 -26.86
C ILE A 130 -0.62 -15.39 -26.64
N LYS A 131 -0.91 -15.83 -25.40
CA LYS A 131 -2.18 -16.50 -25.08
C LYS A 131 -3.41 -15.59 -25.27
N TYR A 132 -3.30 -14.31 -24.88
CA TYR A 132 -4.42 -13.37 -24.88
C TYR A 132 -4.38 -12.35 -26.03
N GLY A 133 -3.43 -12.50 -26.95
CA GLY A 133 -3.26 -11.71 -28.17
C GLY A 133 -2.75 -10.27 -27.98
N SER A 134 -3.00 -9.64 -26.84
CA SER A 134 -2.62 -8.25 -26.59
C SER A 134 -2.48 -7.91 -25.10
N PHE A 135 -1.89 -6.76 -24.79
CA PHE A 135 -1.81 -6.23 -23.42
C PHE A 135 -3.20 -6.08 -22.80
N GLY A 136 -4.15 -5.54 -23.56
CA GLY A 136 -5.53 -5.37 -23.11
C GLY A 136 -6.24 -6.72 -22.88
N GLY A 137 -5.99 -7.71 -23.74
CA GLY A 137 -6.49 -9.07 -23.57
C GLY A 137 -6.07 -9.68 -22.24
N VAL A 138 -4.80 -9.53 -21.85
CA VAL A 138 -4.31 -10.01 -20.54
C VAL A 138 -5.01 -9.30 -19.38
N VAL A 139 -5.17 -7.97 -19.47
CA VAL A 139 -5.86 -7.18 -18.43
C VAL A 139 -7.33 -7.59 -18.29
N VAL A 140 -8.04 -7.79 -19.41
CA VAL A 140 -9.44 -8.23 -19.44
C VAL A 140 -9.57 -9.64 -18.85
N ALA A 141 -8.72 -10.58 -19.25
CA ALA A 141 -8.70 -11.93 -18.67
C ALA A 141 -8.43 -11.91 -17.16
N ALA A 142 -7.49 -11.08 -16.70
CA ALA A 142 -7.15 -10.93 -15.30
C ALA A 142 -8.27 -10.31 -14.45
N LYS A 143 -8.96 -9.28 -14.96
CA LYS A 143 -9.88 -8.44 -14.18
C LYS A 143 -11.36 -8.73 -14.41
N VAL A 144 -11.74 -8.97 -15.66
CA VAL A 144 -13.13 -9.19 -16.05
C VAL A 144 -13.43 -10.69 -16.08
N GLY A 145 -12.64 -11.46 -16.83
CA GLY A 145 -12.82 -12.91 -16.97
C GLY A 145 -12.48 -13.70 -15.70
N LYS A 146 -11.69 -13.12 -14.79
CA LYS A 146 -11.16 -13.79 -13.58
C LYS A 146 -10.44 -15.12 -13.89
N GLU A 147 -9.91 -15.27 -15.11
CA GLU A 147 -9.23 -16.50 -15.56
C GLU A 147 -7.96 -16.80 -14.76
N PHE A 148 -7.43 -15.79 -14.07
CA PHE A 148 -6.26 -15.92 -13.21
C PHE A 148 -6.59 -16.22 -11.74
N ALA A 149 -7.84 -16.57 -11.43
CA ALA A 149 -8.22 -17.01 -10.09
C ALA A 149 -7.32 -18.20 -9.66
N GLY A 150 -6.69 -18.10 -8.50
CA GLY A 150 -5.74 -19.11 -8.00
C GLY A 150 -4.33 -19.04 -8.59
N LEU A 151 -4.12 -18.36 -9.74
CA LEU A 151 -2.82 -18.21 -10.38
C LEU A 151 -2.03 -16.98 -9.90
N GLY A 152 -2.38 -16.44 -8.73
CA GLY A 152 -1.75 -15.24 -8.17
C GLY A 152 -0.25 -15.37 -7.94
N PHE A 153 0.28 -16.60 -7.83
CA PHE A 153 1.72 -16.84 -7.65
C PHE A 153 2.54 -16.51 -8.90
N ILE A 154 1.95 -16.57 -10.09
CA ILE A 154 2.65 -16.33 -11.37
C ILE A 154 3.17 -14.88 -11.46
N ARG A 155 2.53 -13.93 -10.76
CA ARG A 155 2.99 -12.53 -10.73
C ARG A 155 4.15 -12.29 -9.75
N ILE A 156 4.44 -13.23 -8.84
CA ILE A 156 5.45 -13.04 -7.78
C ILE A 156 6.83 -12.66 -8.35
N PRO A 157 7.35 -13.33 -9.42
CA PRO A 157 8.63 -12.95 -10.01
C PRO A 157 8.67 -11.49 -10.46
N ALA A 158 7.60 -10.99 -11.08
CA ALA A 158 7.51 -9.61 -11.52
C ALA A 158 7.54 -8.64 -10.33
N VAL A 159 6.80 -8.93 -9.25
CA VAL A 159 6.82 -8.02 -8.09
C VAL A 159 8.15 -8.05 -7.35
N LEU A 160 8.71 -9.23 -7.09
CA LEU A 160 10.01 -9.35 -6.47
C LEU A 160 11.11 -8.75 -7.36
N GLY A 161 11.00 -8.89 -8.68
CA GLY A 161 11.88 -8.28 -9.65
C GLY A 161 11.85 -6.75 -9.55
N ALA A 162 10.67 -6.15 -9.43
CA ALA A 162 10.54 -4.71 -9.21
C ALA A 162 11.16 -4.27 -7.88
N ILE A 163 10.88 -4.99 -6.79
CA ILE A 163 11.40 -4.67 -5.45
C ILE A 163 12.94 -4.78 -5.40
N THR A 164 13.49 -5.90 -5.88
CA THR A 164 14.94 -6.15 -5.88
C THR A 164 15.69 -5.20 -6.81
N SER A 165 15.09 -4.85 -7.96
CA SER A 165 15.62 -3.83 -8.87
C SER A 165 15.66 -2.46 -8.21
N LEU A 166 14.62 -2.05 -7.48
CA LEU A 166 14.62 -0.78 -6.75
C LEU A 166 15.64 -0.75 -5.61
N ALA A 167 15.82 -1.87 -4.90
CA ALA A 167 16.86 -2.00 -3.89
C ALA A 167 18.25 -1.85 -4.50
N ALA A 168 18.54 -2.57 -5.59
CA ALA A 168 19.81 -2.49 -6.31
C ALA A 168 20.06 -1.10 -6.92
N PHE A 169 19.00 -0.45 -7.44
CA PHE A 169 19.04 0.93 -7.90
C PHE A 169 19.50 1.88 -6.80
N GLN A 170 18.90 1.77 -5.62
CA GLN A 170 19.22 2.64 -4.50
C GLN A 170 20.66 2.45 -4.03
N ASP A 171 21.08 1.20 -3.83
CA ASP A 171 22.44 0.90 -3.37
C ASP A 171 23.49 1.31 -4.43
N SER A 172 23.18 1.17 -5.72
CA SER A 172 24.04 1.66 -6.81
C SER A 172 24.17 3.18 -6.81
N ARG A 173 23.07 3.91 -6.52
CA ARG A 173 23.12 5.37 -6.39
C ARG A 173 23.94 5.83 -5.20
N ILE A 174 23.85 5.13 -4.06
CA ILE A 174 24.65 5.41 -2.87
C ILE A 174 26.13 5.15 -3.18
N ALA A 175 26.45 4.09 -3.93
CA ALA A 175 27.80 3.79 -4.39
C ALA A 175 28.33 4.73 -5.49
N GLY A 176 27.51 5.66 -6.00
CA GLY A 176 27.89 6.60 -7.07
C GLY A 176 27.86 6.01 -8.49
N ASP A 177 27.47 4.75 -8.66
CA ASP A 177 27.40 4.07 -9.97
C ASP A 177 26.09 4.41 -10.69
N ARG A 178 26.11 5.54 -11.40
CA ARG A 178 24.93 6.04 -12.14
C ARG A 178 24.49 5.10 -13.26
N ARG A 179 25.42 4.39 -13.90
CA ARG A 179 25.11 3.50 -15.04
C ARG A 179 24.37 2.27 -14.55
N ARG A 180 24.88 1.59 -13.50
CA ARG A 180 24.17 0.45 -12.90
C ARG A 180 22.83 0.87 -12.29
N ALA A 181 22.78 2.05 -11.65
CA ALA A 181 21.52 2.59 -11.15
C ALA A 181 20.49 2.73 -12.28
N ALA A 182 20.82 3.41 -13.39
CA ALA A 182 19.90 3.57 -14.52
C ALA A 182 19.40 2.22 -15.05
N TRP A 183 20.28 1.21 -15.14
CA TRP A 183 19.92 -0.13 -15.57
C TRP A 183 18.92 -0.80 -14.61
N PHE A 184 19.17 -0.78 -13.30
CA PHE A 184 18.23 -1.34 -12.32
C PHE A 184 16.91 -0.59 -12.29
N PHE A 185 16.91 0.72 -12.52
CA PHE A 185 15.66 1.46 -12.64
C PHE A 185 14.84 1.02 -13.85
N LEU A 186 15.48 0.78 -14.99
CA LEU A 186 14.81 0.22 -16.17
C LEU A 186 14.21 -1.17 -15.87
N LEU A 187 14.94 -2.06 -15.19
CA LEU A 187 14.40 -3.37 -14.78
C LEU A 187 13.18 -3.22 -13.84
N ALA A 188 13.19 -2.24 -12.94
CA ALA A 188 12.04 -1.94 -12.09
C ALA A 188 10.81 -1.51 -12.92
N ILE A 189 11.00 -0.68 -13.95
CA ILE A 189 9.93 -0.27 -14.88
C ILE A 189 9.38 -1.48 -15.65
N VAL A 190 10.26 -2.31 -16.22
CA VAL A 190 9.86 -3.50 -16.99
C VAL A 190 9.01 -4.43 -16.13
N ASN A 191 9.49 -4.73 -14.91
CA ASN A 191 8.72 -5.55 -13.97
C ASN A 191 7.39 -4.91 -13.56
N SER A 192 7.38 -3.59 -13.34
CA SER A 192 6.14 -2.86 -13.02
C SER A 192 5.13 -2.92 -14.18
N ALA A 193 5.61 -2.86 -15.43
CA ALA A 193 4.77 -3.00 -16.61
C ALA A 193 4.17 -4.41 -16.73
N VAL A 194 4.97 -5.46 -16.46
CA VAL A 194 4.45 -6.84 -16.40
C VAL A 194 3.39 -6.98 -15.31
N VAL A 195 3.61 -6.42 -14.11
CA VAL A 195 2.58 -6.44 -13.06
C VAL A 195 1.34 -5.64 -13.42
N PHE A 196 1.50 -4.53 -14.14
CA PHE A 196 0.40 -3.73 -14.63
C PHE A 196 -0.50 -4.51 -15.62
N MET A 197 0.05 -5.47 -16.38
CA MET A 197 -0.75 -6.40 -17.20
C MET A 197 -1.75 -7.22 -16.39
N TRP A 198 -1.49 -7.46 -15.11
CA TRP A 198 -2.43 -8.12 -14.19
C TRP A 198 -3.51 -7.16 -13.64
N GLY A 199 -3.55 -5.92 -14.15
CA GLY A 199 -4.40 -4.83 -13.71
C GLY A 199 -4.08 -4.35 -12.29
N GLN A 200 -2.87 -4.60 -11.78
CA GLN A 200 -2.40 -4.07 -10.50
C GLN A 200 -1.63 -2.76 -10.73
N ARG A 201 -2.29 -1.64 -10.42
CA ARG A 201 -1.75 -0.29 -10.63
C ARG A 201 -0.76 0.15 -9.54
N SER A 202 -0.95 -0.34 -8.32
CA SER A 202 -0.17 0.11 -7.16
C SER A 202 1.32 -0.16 -7.32
N ILE A 203 1.73 -1.25 -7.98
CA ILE A 203 3.15 -1.64 -8.05
C ILE A 203 3.97 -0.68 -8.88
N ALA A 204 3.38 -0.11 -9.93
CA ALA A 204 4.00 0.95 -10.71
C ALA A 204 4.16 2.27 -9.94
N VAL A 205 3.46 2.45 -8.80
CA VAL A 205 3.61 3.62 -7.94
C VAL A 205 4.87 3.53 -7.07
N ILE A 206 5.32 2.32 -6.69
CA ILE A 206 6.48 2.13 -5.81
C ILE A 206 7.76 2.74 -6.40
N PRO A 207 8.14 2.49 -7.68
CA PRO A 207 9.32 3.11 -8.27
C PRO A 207 9.33 4.64 -8.13
N VAL A 208 8.17 5.28 -8.34
CA VAL A 208 8.02 6.74 -8.23
C VAL A 208 8.16 7.21 -6.80
N ALA A 209 7.51 6.53 -5.86
CA ALA A 209 7.62 6.85 -4.43
C ALA A 209 9.07 6.70 -3.94
N VAL A 210 9.74 5.58 -4.27
CA VAL A 210 11.14 5.32 -3.90
C VAL A 210 12.08 6.36 -4.53
N LEU A 211 11.91 6.70 -5.81
CA LEU A 211 12.75 7.70 -6.48
C LEU A 211 12.76 9.05 -5.76
N LEU A 212 11.59 9.49 -5.30
CA LEU A 212 11.39 10.84 -4.79
C LEU A 212 11.66 10.93 -3.28
N ILE A 213 11.40 9.86 -2.54
CA ILE A 213 11.53 9.82 -1.07
C ILE A 213 12.91 9.27 -0.64
N ALA A 214 13.46 8.29 -1.37
CA ALA A 214 14.66 7.55 -0.97
C ALA A 214 15.98 8.19 -1.49
N SER A 215 15.97 9.48 -1.82
CA SER A 215 17.10 10.18 -2.43
C SER A 215 18.33 10.23 -1.49
N PRO A 216 19.50 9.67 -1.89
CA PRO A 216 20.69 9.53 -1.04
C PRO A 216 21.28 10.84 -0.50
N LYS A 217 20.98 11.97 -1.15
CA LYS A 217 21.59 13.26 -0.79
C LYS A 217 21.01 13.87 0.49
N VAL A 218 19.82 13.45 0.94
CA VAL A 218 19.21 14.03 2.15
C VAL A 218 19.93 13.56 3.41
N THR A 219 20.48 12.33 3.41
CA THR A 219 21.23 11.80 4.57
C THR A 219 22.63 12.37 4.70
N MET A 220 23.25 12.87 3.62
CA MET A 220 24.64 13.34 3.63
C MET A 220 24.80 14.77 4.20
N PHE A 221 23.75 15.61 4.13
CA PHE A 221 23.80 17.02 4.57
C PHE A 221 23.23 17.27 5.98
N GLY A 222 23.02 16.23 6.79
CA GLY A 222 22.55 16.38 8.18
C GLY A 222 21.11 16.89 8.35
N SER A 223 20.46 17.39 7.29
CA SER A 223 19.05 17.74 7.29
C SER A 223 18.20 16.48 7.35
N LYS A 224 17.65 16.20 8.53
CA LYS A 224 16.78 15.04 8.79
C LYS A 224 15.41 15.15 8.10
N ARG A 225 15.06 16.31 7.50
CA ARG A 225 13.74 16.58 6.93
C ARG A 225 13.79 16.63 5.40
N VAL A 226 12.87 15.91 4.76
CA VAL A 226 12.61 16.05 3.33
C VAL A 226 11.96 17.42 3.12
N PRO A 227 12.43 18.24 2.16
CA PRO A 227 11.74 19.48 1.86
C PRO A 227 10.31 19.18 1.40
N LEU A 228 9.33 19.90 1.95
CA LEU A 228 7.91 19.76 1.63
C LEU A 228 7.65 19.73 0.12
N ALA A 229 8.36 20.56 -0.65
CA ALA A 229 8.27 20.60 -2.10
C ALA A 229 8.53 19.23 -2.78
N ARG A 230 9.48 18.43 -2.27
CA ARG A 230 9.72 17.08 -2.80
C ARG A 230 8.61 16.11 -2.45
N MET A 231 8.02 16.23 -1.26
CA MET A 231 6.87 15.42 -0.88
C MET A 231 5.65 15.75 -1.72
N ILE A 232 5.40 17.05 -1.98
CA ILE A 232 4.34 17.49 -2.89
C ILE A 232 4.60 16.96 -4.29
N LEU A 233 5.81 17.12 -4.83
CA LEU A 233 6.17 16.58 -6.14
C LEU A 233 6.00 15.06 -6.20
N ALA A 234 6.35 14.34 -5.12
CA ALA A 234 6.10 12.91 -5.00
C ALA A 234 4.62 12.56 -5.03
N GLY A 235 3.82 13.26 -4.23
CA GLY A 235 2.37 13.13 -4.25
C GLY A 235 1.81 13.33 -5.66
N VAL A 236 2.11 14.46 -6.29
CA VAL A 236 1.63 14.78 -7.65
C VAL A 236 2.06 13.71 -8.64
N SER A 237 3.34 13.30 -8.64
CA SER A 237 3.84 12.28 -9.57
C SER A 237 3.14 10.93 -9.39
N VAL A 238 2.94 10.52 -8.14
CA VAL A 238 2.20 9.28 -7.80
C VAL A 238 0.76 9.34 -8.31
N VAL A 239 0.08 10.47 -8.08
CA VAL A 239 -1.30 10.69 -8.54
C VAL A 239 -1.38 10.68 -10.06
N SER A 240 -0.47 11.40 -10.74
CA SER A 240 -0.41 11.43 -12.21
C SER A 240 -0.19 10.04 -12.79
N VAL A 241 0.77 9.27 -12.27
CA VAL A 241 1.03 7.90 -12.75
C VAL A 241 -0.17 6.99 -12.48
N ALA A 242 -0.80 7.07 -11.30
CA ALA A 242 -1.98 6.30 -10.97
C ALA A 242 -3.16 6.60 -11.91
N LEU A 243 -3.36 7.88 -12.27
CA LEU A 243 -4.36 8.34 -13.24
C LEU A 243 -4.06 7.83 -14.65
N SER A 244 -2.82 7.99 -15.14
CA SER A 244 -2.44 7.51 -16.47
C SER A 244 -2.62 5.99 -16.59
N LEU A 245 -2.19 5.22 -15.58
CA LEU A 245 -2.37 3.78 -15.57
C LEU A 245 -3.83 3.36 -15.45
N ARG A 246 -4.65 4.14 -14.73
CA ARG A 246 -6.10 3.94 -14.73
C ARG A 246 -6.67 4.14 -16.12
N TYR A 247 -6.38 5.28 -16.75
CA TYR A 247 -6.87 5.63 -18.07
C TYR A 247 -6.49 4.58 -19.11
N LEU A 248 -5.22 4.17 -19.14
CA LEU A 248 -4.74 3.11 -20.03
C LEU A 248 -5.50 1.80 -19.80
N ARG A 249 -5.63 1.36 -18.54
CA ARG A 249 -6.38 0.16 -18.20
C ARG A 249 -7.83 0.25 -18.66
N ASP A 250 -8.49 1.36 -18.37
CA ASP A 250 -9.92 1.53 -18.65
C ASP A 250 -10.13 1.54 -20.18
N SER A 251 -9.23 2.18 -20.95
CA SER A 251 -9.22 2.15 -22.42
C SER A 251 -9.04 0.75 -23.03
N PHE A 252 -8.33 -0.15 -22.33
CA PHE A 252 -8.18 -1.54 -22.77
C PHE A 252 -9.36 -2.44 -22.41
N THR A 253 -10.15 -2.07 -21.40
CA THR A 253 -11.29 -2.87 -20.94
C THR A 253 -12.63 -2.43 -21.53
N SER A 254 -12.70 -1.23 -22.12
CA SER A 254 -13.95 -0.59 -22.48
C SER A 254 -14.41 -0.93 -23.90
N ASN A 255 -15.09 -2.07 -24.07
CA ASN A 255 -16.03 -2.26 -25.18
C ASN A 255 -17.44 -1.69 -24.85
N GLY A 256 -17.58 -0.75 -23.90
CA GLY A 256 -18.89 -0.15 -23.58
C GLY A 256 -19.01 0.66 -22.27
N SER A 257 -18.05 0.63 -21.35
CA SER A 257 -18.14 1.32 -20.05
C SER A 257 -17.46 2.70 -19.98
N GLN A 258 -17.04 3.26 -21.11
CA GLN A 258 -16.32 4.54 -21.16
C GLN A 258 -17.23 5.75 -20.91
N SER A 259 -18.51 5.67 -21.28
CA SER A 259 -19.47 6.79 -21.15
C SER A 259 -19.64 7.26 -19.71
N SER A 260 -19.69 6.33 -18.75
CA SER A 260 -19.86 6.69 -17.34
C SER A 260 -18.65 7.38 -16.69
N PHE A 261 -17.48 7.41 -17.35
CA PHE A 261 -16.29 8.06 -16.80
C PHE A 261 -16.08 9.46 -17.37
N SER A 262 -16.33 9.67 -18.67
CA SER A 262 -16.26 10.99 -19.30
C SER A 262 -17.24 11.99 -18.71
N GLU A 263 -18.36 11.51 -18.15
CA GLU A 263 -19.38 12.33 -17.52
C GLU A 263 -19.06 12.70 -16.06
N GLN A 264 -18.06 12.07 -15.43
CA GLN A 264 -17.70 12.38 -14.04
C GLN A 264 -16.84 13.63 -13.93
N ASN A 265 -17.11 14.45 -12.91
CA ASN A 265 -16.28 15.58 -12.51
C ASN A 265 -14.81 15.16 -12.33
N VAL A 266 -13.87 15.97 -12.83
CA VAL A 266 -12.42 15.75 -12.73
C VAL A 266 -11.97 15.47 -11.29
N TRP A 267 -12.53 16.17 -10.31
CA TRP A 267 -12.21 15.95 -8.89
C TRP A 267 -12.55 14.54 -8.42
N ARG A 268 -13.68 14.01 -8.88
CA ARG A 268 -14.12 12.64 -8.61
C ARG A 268 -13.17 11.63 -9.24
N GLN A 269 -12.77 11.88 -10.49
CA GLN A 269 -11.83 11.01 -11.21
C GLN A 269 -10.48 10.92 -10.48
N ILE A 270 -9.93 12.06 -10.05
CA ILE A 270 -8.69 12.15 -9.26
C ILE A 270 -8.87 11.41 -7.92
N SER A 271 -9.95 11.71 -7.19
CA SER A 271 -10.26 11.08 -5.90
C SER A 271 -10.32 9.56 -6.03
N GLN A 272 -11.11 9.04 -6.97
CA GLN A 272 -11.22 7.60 -7.18
C GLN A 272 -9.88 6.96 -7.63
N ALA A 273 -9.06 7.67 -8.41
CA ALA A 273 -7.76 7.16 -8.83
C ALA A 273 -6.78 7.00 -7.66
N VAL A 274 -6.91 7.83 -6.62
CA VAL A 274 -6.17 7.73 -5.37
C VAL A 274 -6.89 6.91 -4.30
N ASN A 275 -7.97 6.19 -4.64
CA ASN A 275 -8.81 5.42 -3.72
C ASN A 275 -9.56 6.24 -2.66
N GLY A 276 -9.96 7.47 -2.95
CA GLY A 276 -10.82 8.29 -2.07
C GLY A 276 -12.17 7.63 -1.71
N VAL A 277 -12.57 6.58 -2.42
CA VAL A 277 -13.76 5.75 -2.12
C VAL A 277 -13.72 5.13 -0.72
N TYR A 278 -12.54 5.00 -0.11
CA TYR A 278 -12.41 4.58 1.30
C TYR A 278 -13.16 5.52 2.26
N PHE A 279 -13.11 6.82 2.01
CA PHE A 279 -13.84 7.82 2.81
C PHE A 279 -15.35 7.67 2.62
N ASP A 280 -15.81 7.55 1.37
CA ASP A 280 -17.24 7.42 1.06
C ASP A 280 -17.84 6.13 1.65
N SER A 281 -17.09 5.03 1.59
CA SER A 281 -17.51 3.75 2.21
C SER A 281 -17.56 3.86 3.74
N SER A 282 -16.61 4.57 4.35
CA SER A 282 -16.65 4.83 5.79
C SER A 282 -17.85 5.72 6.15
N LEU A 283 -18.15 6.72 5.32
CA LEU A 283 -19.29 7.62 5.50
C LEU A 283 -20.62 6.84 5.54
N LEU A 284 -20.81 5.89 4.62
CA LEU A 284 -21.94 4.97 4.64
C LEU A 284 -21.96 4.10 5.90
N ALA A 285 -20.82 3.53 6.28
CA ALA A 285 -20.72 2.71 7.49
C ALA A 285 -21.15 3.49 8.75
N PHE A 286 -20.64 4.71 8.98
CA PHE A 286 -21.00 5.54 10.13
C PHE A 286 -22.44 6.06 10.11
N ARG A 287 -23.05 6.16 8.93
CA ARG A 287 -24.46 6.55 8.79
C ARG A 287 -25.38 5.39 9.18
N ASP A 288 -25.09 4.20 8.68
CA ASP A 288 -26.04 3.09 8.66
C ASP A 288 -25.83 2.06 9.77
N TRP A 289 -24.62 1.94 10.33
CA TRP A 289 -24.35 1.07 11.48
C TRP A 289 -24.28 1.87 12.79
N PRO A 290 -24.91 1.40 13.89
CA PRO A 290 -25.75 0.20 14.00
C PRO A 290 -27.25 0.47 13.73
N LYS A 291 -27.60 1.61 13.14
CA LYS A 291 -28.99 2.07 13.07
C LYS A 291 -29.88 1.20 12.18
N ILE A 292 -29.35 0.78 11.04
CA ILE A 292 -30.05 0.03 9.99
C ILE A 292 -29.56 -1.42 9.97
N HIS A 293 -28.26 -1.61 10.20
CA HIS A 293 -27.61 -2.91 10.13
C HIS A 293 -26.87 -3.23 11.42
N MET A 294 -26.80 -4.52 11.77
CA MET A 294 -26.03 -4.99 12.90
C MET A 294 -24.53 -5.01 12.60
N PHE A 295 -23.71 -4.82 13.64
CA PHE A 295 -22.27 -5.02 13.54
C PHE A 295 -21.92 -6.47 13.19
N ARG A 296 -20.78 -6.68 12.53
CA ARG A 296 -20.29 -7.98 12.05
C ARG A 296 -19.54 -8.79 13.10
N GLN A 297 -19.32 -8.24 14.29
CA GLN A 297 -18.80 -8.93 15.48
C GLN A 297 -17.45 -9.68 15.26
N GLY A 298 -16.62 -9.22 14.32
CA GLY A 298 -15.30 -9.80 14.06
C GLY A 298 -15.26 -10.87 12.97
N GLU A 299 -16.39 -11.18 12.32
CA GLU A 299 -16.46 -12.18 11.24
C GLU A 299 -15.40 -11.93 10.15
N ASP A 300 -15.19 -10.65 9.78
CA ASP A 300 -14.22 -10.30 8.73
C ASP A 300 -12.79 -10.58 9.14
N PHE A 301 -12.44 -10.33 10.41
CA PHE A 301 -11.10 -10.60 10.94
C PHE A 301 -10.83 -12.11 11.00
N ILE A 302 -11.83 -12.92 11.35
CA ILE A 302 -11.72 -14.38 11.31
C ILE A 302 -11.48 -14.85 9.87
N ALA A 303 -12.31 -14.42 8.91
CA ALA A 303 -12.11 -14.74 7.50
C ALA A 303 -10.73 -14.28 6.99
N GLY A 304 -10.27 -13.12 7.47
CA GLY A 304 -8.96 -12.56 7.23
C GLY A 304 -7.79 -13.43 7.69
N LEU A 305 -7.86 -13.92 8.93
CA LEU A 305 -6.88 -14.83 9.52
C LEU A 305 -6.82 -16.18 8.79
N LEU A 306 -7.96 -16.64 8.25
CA LEU A 306 -8.04 -17.85 7.41
C LEU A 306 -7.67 -17.59 5.94
N GLY A 307 -7.52 -16.32 5.55
CA GLY A 307 -7.17 -15.86 4.21
C GLY A 307 -5.89 -16.50 3.64
N PRO A 308 -4.80 -16.67 4.40
CA PRO A 308 -3.59 -17.34 3.92
C PRO A 308 -3.72 -18.84 3.58
N VAL A 309 -4.69 -19.57 4.14
CA VAL A 309 -4.80 -21.03 3.95
C VAL A 309 -5.08 -21.35 2.48
N PRO A 310 -4.24 -22.10 1.74
CA PRO A 310 -4.51 -22.39 0.34
C PRO A 310 -5.86 -23.09 0.14
N ARG A 311 -6.61 -22.71 -0.91
CA ARG A 311 -7.90 -23.34 -1.27
C ARG A 311 -7.78 -24.85 -1.54
N LEU A 312 -6.60 -25.33 -1.93
CA LEU A 312 -6.33 -26.75 -2.09
C LEU A 312 -6.47 -27.53 -0.77
N LEU A 313 -6.08 -26.90 0.36
CA LEU A 313 -6.15 -27.52 1.69
C LEU A 313 -7.52 -27.31 2.35
N TRP A 314 -8.20 -26.20 2.04
CA TRP A 314 -9.53 -25.91 2.56
C TRP A 314 -10.40 -25.22 1.48
N PRO A 315 -11.08 -26.01 0.63
CA PRO A 315 -11.89 -25.49 -0.46
C PRO A 315 -13.01 -24.56 0.00
N GLU A 316 -13.68 -24.88 1.12
CA GLU A 316 -14.86 -24.15 1.64
C GLU A 316 -14.55 -23.03 2.64
N LYS A 317 -13.29 -22.62 2.77
CA LYS A 317 -12.93 -21.58 3.76
C LYS A 317 -13.68 -20.25 3.49
N PRO A 318 -13.97 -19.46 4.54
CA PRO A 318 -14.48 -18.10 4.35
C PRO A 318 -13.52 -17.26 3.51
N VAL A 319 -14.06 -16.45 2.60
CA VAL A 319 -13.27 -15.48 1.82
C VAL A 319 -13.35 -14.14 2.50
N PRO A 320 -12.21 -13.51 2.87
CA PRO A 320 -12.24 -12.14 3.32
C PRO A 320 -12.59 -11.24 2.12
N ASN A 321 -13.86 -10.87 2.02
CA ASN A 321 -14.37 -10.05 0.92
C ASN A 321 -15.33 -8.97 1.41
N LEU A 322 -14.94 -8.30 2.49
CA LEU A 322 -15.70 -7.22 3.11
C LEU A 322 -16.17 -6.19 2.08
N GLY A 323 -15.35 -5.84 1.10
CA GLY A 323 -15.73 -4.82 0.11
C GLY A 323 -16.87 -5.24 -0.81
N VAL A 324 -16.91 -6.51 -1.27
CA VAL A 324 -18.03 -7.02 -2.09
C VAL A 324 -19.28 -7.13 -1.25
N TRP A 325 -19.17 -7.72 -0.06
CA TRP A 325 -20.30 -7.78 0.88
C TRP A 325 -20.86 -6.39 1.18
N PHE A 326 -19.98 -5.42 1.48
CA PHE A 326 -20.38 -4.06 1.85
C PHE A 326 -21.14 -3.38 0.72
N ARG A 327 -20.70 -3.55 -0.54
CA ARG A 327 -21.45 -3.05 -1.69
C ARG A 327 -22.78 -3.79 -1.86
N GLN A 328 -22.81 -5.11 -1.67
CA GLN A 328 -24.01 -5.93 -1.83
C GLN A 328 -25.13 -5.60 -0.84
N VAL A 329 -24.80 -5.01 0.32
CA VAL A 329 -25.79 -4.45 1.24
C VAL A 329 -26.63 -3.36 0.56
N TYR A 330 -26.03 -2.57 -0.34
CA TYR A 330 -26.71 -1.48 -1.06
C TYR A 330 -27.12 -1.87 -2.48
N GLU A 331 -26.33 -2.71 -3.14
CA GLU A 331 -26.51 -3.18 -4.50
C GLU A 331 -26.41 -4.72 -4.55
N PRO A 332 -27.48 -5.47 -4.23
CA PRO A 332 -27.41 -6.93 -4.05
C PRO A 332 -26.84 -7.72 -5.24
N GLN A 333 -26.96 -7.17 -6.46
CA GLN A 333 -26.47 -7.79 -7.70
C GLN A 333 -25.02 -7.40 -8.05
N ALA A 334 -24.34 -6.62 -7.22
CA ALA A 334 -22.97 -6.20 -7.49
C ALA A 334 -21.99 -7.38 -7.39
N LEU A 335 -21.20 -7.59 -8.45
CA LEU A 335 -20.15 -8.61 -8.52
C LEU A 335 -18.78 -8.11 -8.05
N ASN A 336 -18.63 -6.80 -7.91
CA ASN A 336 -17.44 -6.11 -7.41
C ASN A 336 -17.74 -5.47 -6.05
N GLY A 337 -16.69 -4.94 -5.40
CA GLY A 337 -16.79 -4.38 -4.06
C GLY A 337 -16.42 -2.91 -3.99
N TRP A 338 -16.89 -2.26 -2.94
CA TRP A 338 -16.38 -0.96 -2.52
C TRP A 338 -15.26 -1.15 -1.51
N PRO A 339 -14.10 -0.52 -1.70
CA PRO A 339 -12.99 -0.70 -0.78
C PRO A 339 -13.34 -0.09 0.57
N VAL A 340 -13.39 -0.93 1.60
CA VAL A 340 -13.54 -0.51 3.00
C VAL A 340 -12.17 -0.42 3.64
N GLY A 341 -11.87 0.71 4.25
CA GLY A 341 -10.57 0.99 4.85
C GLY A 341 -10.49 0.47 6.28
N SER A 342 -9.32 0.57 6.92
CA SER A 342 -9.13 0.08 8.29
C SER A 342 -10.16 0.66 9.27
N VAL A 343 -10.40 1.96 9.21
CA VAL A 343 -11.37 2.63 10.08
C VAL A 343 -12.78 2.05 9.91
N GLY A 344 -13.20 1.85 8.66
CA GLY A 344 -14.49 1.26 8.34
C GLY A 344 -14.60 -0.21 8.75
N ASP A 345 -13.54 -0.98 8.53
CA ASP A 345 -13.46 -2.42 8.87
C ASP A 345 -13.61 -2.65 10.39
N TRP A 346 -12.83 -1.91 11.18
CA TRP A 346 -12.93 -1.96 12.65
C TRP A 346 -14.28 -1.43 13.17
N TYR A 347 -14.85 -0.40 12.54
CA TYR A 347 -16.15 0.14 12.92
C TYR A 347 -17.30 -0.82 12.61
N LEU A 348 -17.31 -1.43 11.41
CA LEU A 348 -18.34 -2.40 11.01
C LEU A 348 -18.34 -3.64 11.90
N ASN A 349 -17.19 -4.01 12.45
CA ASN A 349 -17.07 -5.17 13.33
C ASN A 349 -17.38 -4.86 14.80
N PHE A 350 -16.89 -3.72 15.34
CA PHE A 350 -16.94 -3.44 16.78
C PHE A 350 -17.31 -2.00 17.15
N GLY A 351 -17.88 -1.23 16.22
CA GLY A 351 -18.26 0.17 16.43
C GLY A 351 -17.08 1.08 16.80
N PHE A 352 -17.34 2.12 17.60
CA PHE A 352 -16.31 3.08 18.01
C PHE A 352 -15.21 2.46 18.88
N LEU A 353 -15.52 1.43 19.67
CA LEU A 353 -14.50 0.71 20.44
C LEU A 353 -13.51 0.02 19.50
N GLY A 354 -14.01 -0.59 18.42
CA GLY A 354 -13.18 -1.18 17.36
C GLY A 354 -12.19 -0.20 16.77
N ILE A 355 -12.61 1.04 16.53
CA ILE A 355 -11.74 2.08 15.97
C ILE A 355 -10.54 2.36 16.89
N VAL A 356 -10.76 2.48 18.20
CA VAL A 356 -9.69 2.73 19.18
C VAL A 356 -8.76 1.52 19.28
N VAL A 357 -9.33 0.32 19.43
CA VAL A 357 -8.57 -0.93 19.55
C VAL A 357 -7.77 -1.21 18.28
N GLY A 358 -8.39 -1.04 17.11
CA GLY A 358 -7.76 -1.20 15.81
C GLY A 358 -6.66 -0.19 15.56
N GLY A 359 -6.88 1.07 15.93
CA GLY A 359 -5.85 2.11 15.90
C GLY A 359 -4.68 1.73 16.80
N ALA A 360 -4.93 1.35 18.04
CA ALA A 360 -3.90 0.92 19.00
C ALA A 360 -3.08 -0.28 18.47
N PHE A 361 -3.75 -1.34 18.02
CA PHE A 361 -3.09 -2.55 17.50
C PHE A 361 -2.24 -2.24 16.25
N SER A 362 -2.80 -1.44 15.33
CA SER A 362 -2.06 -0.93 14.15
C SER A 362 -0.83 -0.13 14.57
N GLY A 363 -0.98 0.75 15.56
CA GLY A 363 0.10 1.54 16.13
C GLY A 363 1.23 0.67 16.66
N ILE A 364 0.93 -0.29 17.54
CA ILE A 364 1.92 -1.20 18.12
C ILE A 364 2.70 -1.91 17.01
N LEU A 365 2.01 -2.53 16.04
CA LEU A 365 2.66 -3.29 14.99
C LEU A 365 3.55 -2.41 14.10
N ILE A 366 3.04 -1.25 13.67
CA ILE A 366 3.81 -0.27 12.89
C ILE A 366 5.01 0.24 13.69
N GLY A 367 4.85 0.49 15.00
CA GLY A 367 5.92 0.91 15.90
C GLY A 367 7.05 -0.13 15.99
N VAL A 368 6.69 -1.40 16.13
CA VAL A 368 7.63 -2.53 16.13
C VAL A 368 8.38 -2.59 14.79
N LEU A 369 7.66 -2.59 13.67
CA LEU A 369 8.26 -2.64 12.32
C LEU A 369 9.21 -1.46 12.05
N ASN A 370 8.81 -0.25 12.45
CA ASN A 370 9.61 0.95 12.26
C ASN A 370 10.89 0.91 13.12
N SER A 371 10.81 0.44 14.36
CA SER A 371 11.97 0.26 15.24
C SER A 371 12.93 -0.79 14.67
N ASN A 372 12.41 -1.91 14.19
CA ASN A 372 13.18 -2.95 13.54
C ASN A 372 13.89 -2.48 12.27
N PHE A 373 13.19 -1.72 11.42
CA PHE A 373 13.77 -1.09 10.24
C PHE A 373 14.94 -0.16 10.60
N ARG A 374 14.76 0.70 11.61
CA ARG A 374 15.83 1.59 12.10
C ARG A 374 17.04 0.80 12.60
N ASN A 375 16.81 -0.31 13.30
CA ASN A 375 17.87 -1.17 13.82
C ASN A 375 18.58 -1.99 12.72
N ALA A 376 17.91 -2.27 11.60
CA ALA A 376 18.47 -3.01 10.48
C ALA A 376 19.36 -2.16 9.54
N GLY A 377 19.21 -0.84 9.61
CA GLY A 377 19.98 0.10 8.79
C GLY A 377 19.37 0.33 7.40
N SER A 378 19.86 1.39 6.74
CA SER A 378 19.23 2.01 5.57
C SER A 378 19.60 1.37 4.22
N GLN A 379 19.78 0.06 4.16
CA GLN A 379 20.07 -0.63 2.90
C GLN A 379 18.89 -0.57 1.94
N GLY A 380 19.15 -0.58 0.63
CA GLY A 380 18.11 -0.49 -0.40
C GLY A 380 16.99 -1.52 -0.19
N ILE A 381 17.32 -2.76 0.16
CA ILE A 381 16.30 -3.81 0.36
C ILE A 381 15.42 -3.55 1.59
N ASN A 382 15.98 -3.05 2.69
CA ASN A 382 15.21 -2.67 3.88
C ASN A 382 14.32 -1.45 3.60
N GLN A 383 14.80 -0.51 2.78
CA GLN A 383 14.01 0.65 2.39
C GLN A 383 12.84 0.27 1.49
N VAL A 384 13.06 -0.55 0.47
CA VAL A 384 11.94 -1.04 -0.35
C VAL A 384 10.97 -1.86 0.50
N ALA A 385 11.47 -2.68 1.42
CA ALA A 385 10.63 -3.43 2.36
C ALA A 385 9.72 -2.54 3.19
N ILE A 386 10.22 -1.42 3.73
CA ILE A 386 9.38 -0.51 4.51
C ILE A 386 8.24 0.09 3.66
N PHE A 387 8.50 0.40 2.38
CA PHE A 387 7.46 0.82 1.44
C PHE A 387 6.45 -0.29 1.13
N VAL A 388 6.89 -1.54 1.02
CA VAL A 388 5.98 -2.69 0.83
C VAL A 388 5.06 -2.83 2.04
N TYR A 389 5.59 -2.79 3.26
CA TYR A 389 4.78 -2.78 4.47
C TYR A 389 3.81 -1.60 4.49
N ALA A 390 4.31 -0.39 4.20
CA ALA A 390 3.54 0.84 4.24
C ALA A 390 2.42 0.92 3.18
N LEU A 391 2.61 0.35 1.99
CA LEU A 391 1.68 0.55 0.86
C LEU A 391 0.81 -0.67 0.56
N TYR A 392 1.22 -1.87 0.99
CA TYR A 392 0.54 -3.13 0.62
C TYR A 392 0.00 -3.93 1.76
N ILE A 393 0.64 -3.86 2.93
CA ILE A 393 0.26 -4.69 4.08
C ILE A 393 -0.52 -3.84 5.09
N PHE A 394 -0.06 -2.60 5.34
CA PHE A 394 -0.64 -1.68 6.30
C PHE A 394 -0.87 -0.25 5.76
N PRO A 395 -1.46 -0.06 4.56
CA PRO A 395 -1.67 1.27 3.98
C PRO A 395 -2.42 2.24 4.90
N GLN A 396 -3.35 1.71 5.69
CA GLN A 396 -4.15 2.50 6.63
C GLN A 396 -4.08 1.90 8.05
N GLY A 397 -3.04 1.10 8.35
CA GLY A 397 -3.03 0.22 9.53
C GLY A 397 -3.56 -1.19 9.22
N ILE A 398 -3.94 -1.92 10.26
CA ILE A 398 -4.39 -3.31 10.20
C ILE A 398 -5.84 -3.37 9.75
N THR A 399 -6.10 -4.24 8.78
CA THR A 399 -7.42 -4.61 8.25
C THR A 399 -7.63 -6.12 8.38
N ALA A 400 -8.84 -6.59 8.18
CA ALA A 400 -9.15 -8.01 8.00
C ALA A 400 -8.28 -8.66 6.91
N ASN A 401 -7.91 -7.93 5.86
CA ASN A 401 -7.06 -8.45 4.79
C ASN A 401 -5.56 -8.44 5.09
N SER A 402 -5.13 -7.80 6.18
CA SER A 402 -3.71 -7.65 6.49
C SER A 402 -2.96 -8.98 6.69
N PRO A 403 -3.51 -10.04 7.31
CA PRO A 403 -2.85 -11.34 7.39
C PRO A 403 -2.59 -11.97 6.01
N LEU A 404 -3.59 -11.95 5.13
CA LEU A 404 -3.44 -12.41 3.75
C LEU A 404 -2.38 -11.59 2.99
N GLN A 405 -2.39 -10.27 3.13
CA GLN A 405 -1.40 -9.39 2.52
C GLN A 405 0.00 -9.61 3.10
N ALA A 406 0.12 -9.84 4.41
CA ALA A 406 1.39 -10.13 5.07
C ALA A 406 2.00 -11.45 4.56
N VAL A 407 1.18 -12.47 4.30
CA VAL A 407 1.67 -13.71 3.67
C VAL A 407 2.00 -13.47 2.19
N ALA A 408 1.11 -12.83 1.44
CA ALA A 408 1.29 -12.60 0.00
C ALA A 408 2.50 -11.71 -0.33
N TRP A 409 2.85 -10.76 0.53
CA TRP A 409 3.93 -9.80 0.30
C TRP A 409 5.12 -9.98 1.23
N GLY A 410 4.86 -10.23 2.52
CA GLY A 410 5.91 -10.35 3.53
C GLY A 410 6.71 -11.65 3.40
N VAL A 411 6.08 -12.79 3.09
CA VAL A 411 6.80 -14.06 2.95
C VAL A 411 7.75 -14.04 1.74
N PRO A 412 7.33 -13.67 0.51
CA PRO A 412 8.24 -13.59 -0.63
C PRO A 412 9.40 -12.62 -0.41
N LEU A 413 9.14 -11.48 0.24
CA LEU A 413 10.16 -10.50 0.60
C LEU A 413 11.15 -11.06 1.63
N TRP A 414 10.65 -11.71 2.68
CA TRP A 414 11.48 -12.37 3.69
C TRP A 414 12.34 -13.48 3.10
N LEU A 415 11.78 -14.33 2.22
CA LEU A 415 12.53 -15.38 1.52
C LEU A 415 13.64 -14.76 0.65
N THR A 416 13.31 -13.70 -0.08
CA THR A 416 14.29 -12.93 -0.87
C THR A 416 15.47 -12.47 0.00
N MET A 417 15.20 -11.83 1.13
CA MET A 417 16.22 -11.39 2.07
C MET A 417 16.97 -12.54 2.75
N LYS A 418 16.30 -13.68 2.96
CA LYS A 418 16.90 -14.84 3.63
C LYS A 418 17.94 -15.51 2.75
N PHE A 419 17.65 -15.66 1.47
CA PHE A 419 18.49 -16.39 0.51
C PHE A 419 19.47 -15.52 -0.28
N LEU A 420 19.43 -14.19 -0.12
CA LEU A 420 20.49 -13.33 -0.64
C LEU A 420 21.79 -13.54 0.15
N PRO A 421 22.93 -13.79 -0.53
CA PRO A 421 24.20 -14.00 0.15
C PRO A 421 24.67 -12.68 0.79
N PRO A 422 24.98 -12.67 2.10
CA PRO A 422 25.50 -11.48 2.75
C PRO A 422 26.89 -11.15 2.20
N LEU A 423 27.23 -9.86 2.18
CA LEU A 423 28.57 -9.37 1.92
C LEU A 423 29.44 -9.84 3.08
N ARG A 424 30.43 -10.72 2.81
CA ARG A 424 31.43 -11.10 3.82
C ARG A 424 32.05 -9.84 4.39
N SER A 425 32.05 -9.74 5.72
CA SER A 425 32.63 -8.57 6.35
C SER A 425 34.12 -8.55 6.04
N THR A 426 34.66 -7.39 5.67
CA THR A 426 36.10 -7.25 5.39
C THR A 426 36.96 -7.67 6.59
N GLN A 427 36.40 -7.65 7.80
CA GLN A 427 37.06 -8.12 9.02
C GLN A 427 37.29 -9.64 9.04
N GLU A 428 36.34 -10.45 8.56
CA GLU A 428 36.58 -11.90 8.37
C GLU A 428 37.69 -12.13 7.34
N THR A 429 37.72 -11.32 6.28
CA THR A 429 38.76 -11.43 5.24
C THR A 429 40.14 -11.01 5.75
N LEU A 430 40.19 -10.06 6.69
CA LEU A 430 41.43 -9.63 7.33
C LEU A 430 41.89 -10.63 8.41
N GLN A 431 40.98 -11.25 9.16
CA GLN A 431 41.33 -12.30 10.12
C GLN A 431 41.82 -13.58 9.43
N GLU A 432 41.15 -14.03 8.35
CA GLU A 432 41.60 -15.17 7.54
C GLU A 432 42.96 -14.92 6.86
N GLY A 433 43.32 -13.66 6.62
CA GLY A 433 44.61 -13.28 6.05
C GLY A 433 45.76 -13.20 7.05
N VAL A 434 45.49 -13.15 8.36
CA VAL A 434 46.50 -13.13 9.43
C VAL A 434 46.79 -14.55 9.95
N GLU A 435 45.84 -15.47 9.83
CA GLU A 435 46.01 -16.88 10.21
C GLU A 435 46.67 -17.75 9.12
N ARG A 436 46.89 -17.19 7.92
CA ARG A 436 47.68 -17.80 6.85
C ARG A 436 49.05 -17.15 6.76
#